data_AF-A0A2A4ZJZ2-F1
#
_entry.id   AF-A0A2A4ZJZ2-F1
#
_cell.length_a   1.000
_cell.length_b   1.000
_cell.length_c   1.000
_cell.angle_alpha   90.00
_cell.angle_beta   90.00
_cell.angle_gamma   90.00
#
_symmetry.space_group_name_H-M   'P 1'
#
loop_
_entity.id
_entity.type
_entity.pdbx_description
1 polymer ?
#
loop_
_entity_poly.entity_id
_entity_poly.type
_entity_poly.pdbx_seq_one_letter_code
_entity_poly.pdbx_strand_id
1 'polypeptide(L)'
;MSEVANYTALLYYLEDDSFRWNASVDIGTQVVVSYSFTEAKNLQNPAVYDAYGATSYWSYDAAQRLLFRDALDTYEAVSGVIFVEVQGPAMINVFGSSGGWSGGWANIAQSGETYTSQGDLVNAYQGMGPGEYGYQVNLHELGHAMGLAHPHDGEITLASGYDTQTNTVMTYNNENPNATELGSFDVQALQHLYGDAGRFDGWTVSVDAGDVVTITGTQAGQTILATDQTTRIFGRGGDDMLLGREANDRLFGGGGHDTLIGGLGNDRLRGGGGRDLLIGDSDQSDYSGTGSARDRLVGGRGTDTLYGGSGNDLLVGNGGGDRMFGGAGNDELRGGRGRDWLSGGDGADRLTGGGGRDVFIFTNADAYETDRITDFTVGSDRIDLSAFSIMNMSSLTFDYTGSNTILSYSSWFELELTGVSDPLSASDFIFA
;
A
#
# COMPACT_ATOMS: atom_id res chain seq x y z
N MET A 1 -33.79 -4.54 -15.22
CA MET A 1 -33.10 -5.84 -15.29
C MET A 1 -32.87 -6.19 -16.74
N SER A 2 -31.61 -6.27 -17.15
CA SER A 2 -31.20 -6.74 -18.48
C SER A 2 -30.77 -8.20 -18.35
N GLU A 3 -31.32 -9.08 -19.18
CA GLU A 3 -30.89 -10.47 -19.23
C GLU A 3 -29.68 -10.63 -20.17
N VAL A 4 -28.67 -11.36 -19.72
CA VAL A 4 -27.47 -11.70 -20.50
C VAL A 4 -27.24 -13.21 -20.54
N ALA A 5 -26.40 -13.65 -21.46
CA ALA A 5 -26.05 -15.06 -21.67
C ALA A 5 -24.55 -15.32 -21.43
N ASN A 6 -23.93 -14.52 -20.56
CA ASN A 6 -22.50 -14.54 -20.29
C ASN A 6 -22.22 -14.14 -18.83
N TYR A 7 -20.95 -14.19 -18.44
CA TYR A 7 -20.47 -13.97 -17.08
C TYR A 7 -20.72 -12.56 -16.51
N THR A 8 -21.15 -11.56 -17.30
CA THR A 8 -21.28 -10.18 -16.79
C THR A 8 -22.36 -10.03 -15.73
N ALA A 9 -23.33 -10.95 -15.66
CA ALA A 9 -24.31 -11.02 -14.58
C ALA A 9 -23.69 -11.36 -13.21
N LEU A 10 -22.44 -11.84 -13.17
CA LEU A 10 -21.76 -12.20 -11.94
C LEU A 10 -20.86 -11.07 -11.40
N LEU A 11 -20.82 -9.88 -12.01
CA LEU A 11 -19.81 -8.86 -11.67
C LEU A 11 -20.38 -7.78 -10.76
N TYR A 12 -20.17 -7.89 -9.43
CA TYR A 12 -20.63 -6.86 -8.48
C TYR A 12 -20.03 -5.48 -8.74
N TYR A 13 -18.82 -5.40 -9.32
CA TYR A 13 -18.17 -4.11 -9.56
C TYR A 13 -18.97 -3.18 -10.50
N LEU A 14 -19.89 -3.74 -11.29
CA LEU A 14 -20.79 -2.95 -12.14
C LEU A 14 -21.79 -2.11 -11.33
N GLU A 15 -22.00 -2.45 -10.05
CA GLU A 15 -22.79 -1.67 -9.10
C GLU A 15 -21.92 -0.65 -8.35
N ASP A 16 -20.72 -1.06 -7.92
CA ASP A 16 -19.71 -0.21 -7.28
C ASP A 16 -18.30 -0.76 -7.53
N ASP A 17 -17.40 0.04 -8.12
CA ASP A 17 -16.04 -0.39 -8.52
C ASP A 17 -15.17 -0.82 -7.33
N SER A 18 -15.56 -0.47 -6.10
CA SER A 18 -14.89 -0.94 -4.87
C SER A 18 -15.10 -2.42 -4.58
N PHE A 19 -16.07 -3.09 -5.21
CA PHE A 19 -16.43 -4.49 -4.94
C PHE A 19 -15.50 -5.55 -5.56
N ARG A 20 -14.20 -5.34 -5.41
CA ARG A 20 -13.11 -6.25 -5.82
C ARG A 20 -11.85 -5.93 -5.03
N TRP A 21 -10.95 -6.90 -4.87
CA TRP A 21 -9.72 -6.72 -4.10
C TRP A 21 -8.64 -5.89 -4.80
N ASN A 22 -8.81 -5.56 -6.08
CA ASN A 22 -7.90 -4.73 -6.89
C ASN A 22 -8.55 -3.42 -7.36
N ALA A 23 -9.50 -2.87 -6.58
CA ALA A 23 -10.28 -1.70 -6.99
C ALA A 23 -9.44 -0.45 -7.28
N SER A 24 -8.26 -0.33 -6.66
CA SER A 24 -7.33 0.78 -6.87
C SER A 24 -6.49 0.69 -8.16
N VAL A 25 -6.64 -0.37 -8.95
CA VAL A 25 -5.86 -0.61 -10.16
C VAL A 25 -6.71 -1.19 -11.29
N ASP A 26 -6.10 -1.30 -12.48
CA ASP A 26 -6.76 -1.84 -13.66
C ASP A 26 -7.33 -3.24 -13.42
N ILE A 27 -8.54 -3.47 -13.92
CA ILE A 27 -9.18 -4.78 -13.98
C ILE A 27 -8.25 -5.78 -14.68
N GLY A 28 -8.18 -6.99 -14.13
CA GLY A 28 -7.27 -8.05 -14.60
C GLY A 28 -5.87 -8.00 -13.96
N THR A 29 -5.64 -7.12 -13.00
CA THR A 29 -4.43 -7.11 -12.17
C THR A 29 -4.55 -8.16 -11.07
N GLN A 30 -3.52 -9.00 -10.93
CA GLN A 30 -3.49 -10.08 -9.94
C GLN A 30 -3.44 -9.58 -8.50
N VAL A 31 -3.90 -10.40 -7.56
CA VAL A 31 -3.97 -10.05 -6.13
C VAL A 31 -3.52 -11.17 -5.21
N VAL A 32 -2.90 -10.80 -4.11
CA VAL A 32 -2.71 -11.68 -2.95
C VAL A 32 -3.80 -11.36 -1.94
N VAL A 33 -4.52 -12.35 -1.46
CA VAL A 33 -5.65 -12.20 -0.54
C VAL A 33 -5.34 -12.95 0.75
N SER A 34 -5.32 -12.23 1.88
CA SER A 34 -5.17 -12.89 3.18
C SER A 34 -6.47 -13.55 3.60
N TYR A 35 -6.37 -14.72 4.24
CA TYR A 35 -7.51 -15.35 4.89
C TYR A 35 -7.10 -15.93 6.25
N SER A 36 -8.07 -16.09 7.13
CA SER A 36 -7.85 -16.72 8.43
C SER A 36 -8.98 -17.69 8.75
N PHE A 37 -8.70 -18.67 9.61
CA PHE A 37 -9.74 -19.45 10.28
C PHE A 37 -10.01 -18.85 11.64
N THR A 38 -11.19 -18.27 11.84
CA THR A 38 -11.52 -17.58 13.10
C THR A 38 -11.55 -18.58 14.26
N GLU A 39 -10.58 -18.43 15.16
CA GLU A 39 -10.44 -19.29 16.34
C GLU A 39 -11.61 -19.10 17.34
N ALA A 40 -11.93 -20.15 18.10
CA ALA A 40 -13.17 -20.19 18.87
C ALA A 40 -13.28 -19.08 19.92
N LYS A 41 -12.12 -18.64 20.43
CA LYS A 41 -11.99 -17.52 21.37
C LYS A 41 -12.30 -16.14 20.76
N ASN A 42 -12.24 -16.03 19.43
CA ASN A 42 -12.41 -14.78 18.69
C ASN A 42 -13.80 -14.70 18.01
N LEU A 43 -14.59 -15.77 18.04
CA LEU A 43 -15.93 -15.79 17.46
C LEU A 43 -16.87 -14.86 18.24
N GLN A 44 -17.62 -14.05 17.51
CA GLN A 44 -18.64 -13.18 18.08
C GLN A 44 -19.87 -13.99 18.51
N ASN A 45 -20.71 -13.40 19.37
CA ASN A 45 -21.99 -14.01 19.74
C ASN A 45 -23.06 -13.67 18.69
N PRO A 46 -23.57 -14.66 17.92
CA PRO A 46 -24.53 -14.39 16.84
C PRO A 46 -25.87 -13.85 17.34
N ALA A 47 -26.24 -14.07 18.60
CA ALA A 47 -27.49 -13.56 19.17
C ALA A 47 -27.58 -12.01 19.21
N VAL A 48 -26.47 -11.32 18.96
CA VAL A 48 -26.39 -9.86 18.94
C VAL A 48 -26.18 -9.31 17.52
N TYR A 49 -25.60 -10.10 16.61
CA TYR A 49 -25.01 -9.60 15.36
C TYR A 49 -25.38 -10.39 14.09
N ASP A 50 -26.05 -11.55 14.18
CA ASP A 50 -26.30 -12.38 13.00
C ASP A 50 -27.59 -11.98 12.26
N ALA A 51 -27.45 -11.60 10.99
CA ALA A 51 -28.55 -11.20 10.12
C ALA A 51 -29.46 -12.35 9.67
N TYR A 52 -29.03 -13.60 9.86
CA TYR A 52 -29.64 -14.82 9.32
C TYR A 52 -30.22 -15.76 10.40
N GLY A 53 -30.19 -15.33 11.66
CA GLY A 53 -30.74 -16.05 12.81
C GLY A 53 -29.88 -17.20 13.34
N ALA A 54 -28.56 -17.20 13.11
CA ALA A 54 -27.66 -18.20 13.67
C ALA A 54 -27.73 -18.23 15.21
N THR A 55 -27.70 -19.44 15.76
CA THR A 55 -27.77 -19.67 17.21
C THR A 55 -26.39 -19.81 17.85
N SER A 56 -25.38 -20.19 17.07
CA SER A 56 -23.98 -20.27 17.50
C SER A 56 -23.03 -20.24 16.31
N TYR A 57 -21.83 -19.72 16.52
CA TYR A 57 -20.71 -19.88 15.59
C TYR A 57 -19.69 -20.89 16.14
N TRP A 58 -18.93 -21.52 15.24
CA TRP A 58 -17.89 -22.49 15.57
C TRP A 58 -16.70 -22.38 14.61
N SER A 59 -15.51 -22.73 15.09
CA SER A 59 -14.29 -22.72 14.28
C SER A 59 -14.14 -24.01 13.49
N TYR A 60 -13.54 -23.91 12.30
CA TYR A 60 -13.22 -25.09 11.51
C TYR A 60 -12.19 -25.97 12.21
N ASP A 61 -12.46 -27.27 12.24
CA ASP A 61 -11.49 -28.27 12.67
C ASP A 61 -10.40 -28.51 11.61
N ALA A 62 -9.39 -29.34 11.95
CA ALA A 62 -8.26 -29.58 11.07
C ALA A 62 -8.66 -30.17 9.70
N ALA A 63 -9.69 -31.02 9.64
CA ALA A 63 -10.15 -31.62 8.39
C ALA A 63 -10.90 -30.59 7.54
N GLN A 64 -11.79 -29.81 8.15
CA GLN A 64 -12.52 -28.73 7.49
C GLN A 64 -11.58 -27.66 6.93
N ARG A 65 -10.51 -27.32 7.66
CA ARG A 65 -9.49 -26.37 7.16
C ARG A 65 -8.75 -26.89 5.93
N LEU A 66 -8.46 -28.19 5.83
CA LEU A 66 -7.84 -28.77 4.63
C LEU A 66 -8.80 -28.68 3.44
N LEU A 67 -10.06 -29.04 3.65
CA LEU A 67 -11.09 -29.01 2.61
C LEU A 67 -11.41 -27.59 2.11
N PHE A 68 -11.32 -26.59 3.00
CA PHE A 68 -11.44 -25.19 2.59
C PHE A 68 -10.26 -24.74 1.73
N ARG A 69 -9.04 -25.18 2.06
CA ARG A 69 -7.86 -24.91 1.21
C ARG A 69 -7.98 -25.56 -0.16
N ASP A 70 -8.55 -26.78 -0.25
CA ASP A 70 -8.87 -27.38 -1.54
C ASP A 70 -9.84 -26.52 -2.37
N ALA A 71 -10.75 -25.76 -1.72
CA ALA A 71 -11.63 -24.82 -2.42
C ALA A 71 -10.85 -23.57 -2.89
N LEU A 72 -9.95 -23.02 -2.07
CA LEU A 72 -9.05 -21.93 -2.48
C LEU A 72 -8.21 -22.32 -3.69
N ASP A 73 -7.66 -23.53 -3.71
CA ASP A 73 -6.86 -24.06 -4.83
C ASP A 73 -7.64 -24.03 -6.16
N THR A 74 -8.96 -24.20 -6.15
CA THR A 74 -9.78 -24.10 -7.38
C THR A 74 -9.81 -22.69 -7.95
N TYR A 75 -9.77 -21.66 -7.11
CA TYR A 75 -9.72 -20.25 -7.51
C TYR A 75 -8.32 -19.88 -8.01
N GLU A 76 -7.27 -20.29 -7.30
CA GLU A 76 -5.87 -20.04 -7.71
C GLU A 76 -5.54 -20.72 -9.04
N ALA A 77 -6.07 -21.93 -9.28
CA ALA A 77 -5.80 -22.69 -10.49
C ALA A 77 -6.30 -22.02 -11.79
N VAL A 78 -7.27 -21.09 -11.68
CA VAL A 78 -7.94 -20.50 -12.85
C VAL A 78 -7.76 -18.99 -12.97
N SER A 79 -7.32 -18.30 -11.91
CA SER A 79 -7.31 -16.85 -11.84
C SER A 79 -6.00 -16.30 -11.26
N GLY A 80 -5.74 -15.00 -11.48
CA GLY A 80 -4.61 -14.27 -10.91
C GLY A 80 -4.84 -13.95 -9.43
N VAL A 81 -5.11 -14.97 -8.62
CA VAL A 81 -5.31 -14.85 -7.17
C VAL A 81 -4.39 -15.84 -6.46
N ILE A 82 -3.74 -15.39 -5.39
CA ILE A 82 -3.07 -16.26 -4.41
C ILE A 82 -3.65 -15.95 -3.04
N PHE A 83 -4.01 -17.00 -2.30
CA PHE A 83 -4.48 -16.89 -0.93
C PHE A 83 -3.35 -17.18 0.05
N VAL A 84 -3.30 -16.39 1.11
CA VAL A 84 -2.31 -16.56 2.16
C VAL A 84 -2.95 -16.65 3.54
N GLU A 85 -2.63 -17.71 4.27
CA GLU A 85 -3.19 -17.91 5.62
C GLU A 85 -2.44 -17.07 6.65
N VAL A 86 -3.20 -16.38 7.50
CA VAL A 86 -2.70 -15.59 8.63
C VAL A 86 -3.40 -16.02 9.93
N GLN A 87 -2.83 -15.70 11.08
CA GLN A 87 -3.39 -16.06 12.39
C GLN A 87 -4.41 -15.04 12.91
N GLY A 88 -4.21 -13.77 12.57
CA GLY A 88 -5.08 -12.66 12.96
C GLY A 88 -6.32 -12.48 12.07
N PRO A 89 -7.10 -11.41 12.30
CA PRO A 89 -8.09 -10.95 11.34
C PRO A 89 -7.45 -10.73 9.97
N ALA A 90 -8.19 -11.11 8.94
CA ALA A 90 -7.76 -11.10 7.55
C ALA A 90 -8.79 -10.41 6.65
N MET A 91 -8.49 -10.30 5.35
CA MET A 91 -9.44 -9.87 4.34
C MET A 91 -10.66 -10.81 4.29
N ILE A 92 -10.44 -12.12 4.46
CA ILE A 92 -11.49 -13.15 4.56
C ILE A 92 -11.34 -13.95 5.87
N ASN A 93 -12.34 -13.86 6.75
CA ASN A 93 -12.36 -14.54 8.05
C ASN A 93 -13.36 -15.71 8.02
N VAL A 94 -12.84 -16.94 8.09
CA VAL A 94 -13.61 -18.16 7.82
C VAL A 94 -14.04 -18.83 9.12
N PHE A 95 -15.35 -19.10 9.24
CA PHE A 95 -15.90 -19.88 10.35
C PHE A 95 -17.22 -20.54 9.98
N GLY A 96 -17.76 -21.36 10.89
CA GLY A 96 -19.01 -22.05 10.70
C GLY A 96 -20.13 -21.53 11.58
N SER A 97 -21.37 -21.81 11.19
CA SER A 97 -22.57 -21.44 11.94
C SER A 97 -23.51 -22.61 12.20
N SER A 98 -24.39 -22.47 13.18
CA SER A 98 -25.45 -23.44 13.47
C SER A 98 -26.75 -22.75 13.83
N GLY A 99 -27.86 -23.36 13.43
CA GLY A 99 -29.17 -22.69 13.45
C GLY A 99 -29.30 -21.70 12.29
N GLY A 100 -30.30 -20.82 12.36
CA GLY A 100 -30.60 -19.90 11.26
C GLY A 100 -31.22 -20.59 10.04
N TRP A 101 -31.39 -19.82 8.97
CA TRP A 101 -32.05 -20.26 7.74
C TRP A 101 -31.14 -20.25 6.51
N SER A 102 -29.89 -19.75 6.64
CA SER A 102 -28.94 -19.71 5.54
C SER A 102 -28.02 -20.93 5.52
N GLY A 103 -27.66 -21.39 4.32
CA GLY A 103 -26.65 -22.44 4.13
C GLY A 103 -25.21 -21.94 4.27
N GLY A 104 -25.00 -20.65 4.03
CA GLY A 104 -23.75 -19.92 4.14
C GLY A 104 -24.01 -18.43 3.91
N TRP A 105 -22.99 -17.61 4.11
CA TRP A 105 -22.97 -16.22 3.64
C TRP A 105 -21.54 -15.70 3.66
N ALA A 106 -21.25 -14.73 2.80
CA ALA A 106 -20.00 -13.99 2.84
C ALA A 106 -20.22 -12.49 2.66
N ASN A 107 -19.33 -11.70 3.26
CA ASN A 107 -19.18 -10.30 2.88
C ASN A 107 -18.50 -10.21 1.51
N ILE A 108 -18.98 -9.28 0.68
CA ILE A 108 -18.38 -9.00 -0.63
C ILE A 108 -17.03 -8.33 -0.41
N ALA A 109 -16.04 -8.66 -1.25
CA ALA A 109 -14.76 -7.96 -1.30
C ALA A 109 -14.97 -6.45 -1.38
N GLN A 110 -14.29 -5.67 -0.56
CA GLN A 110 -14.29 -4.21 -0.70
C GLN A 110 -12.87 -3.66 -0.49
N SER A 111 -12.37 -2.87 -1.44
CA SER A 111 -11.06 -2.23 -1.30
C SER A 111 -11.03 -0.84 -1.92
N GLY A 112 -10.01 -0.07 -1.52
CA GLY A 112 -9.66 1.21 -2.11
C GLY A 112 -8.16 1.40 -2.20
N GLU A 113 -7.72 2.65 -2.34
CA GLU A 113 -6.29 2.98 -2.43
C GLU A 113 -5.52 2.67 -1.13
N THR A 114 -6.18 2.79 0.02
CA THR A 114 -5.54 2.72 1.35
C THR A 114 -6.24 1.78 2.33
N TYR A 115 -7.13 0.92 1.85
CA TYR A 115 -7.84 -0.02 2.72
C TYR A 115 -8.31 -1.26 1.97
N THR A 116 -8.41 -2.35 2.71
CA THR A 116 -9.22 -3.52 2.37
C THR A 116 -10.20 -3.85 3.51
N SER A 117 -11.38 -4.36 3.16
CA SER A 117 -12.37 -4.79 4.15
C SER A 117 -11.96 -6.10 4.82
N GLN A 118 -12.30 -6.25 6.11
CA GLN A 118 -12.25 -7.53 6.81
C GLN A 118 -13.64 -8.17 6.78
N GLY A 119 -13.84 -9.09 5.83
CA GLY A 119 -15.10 -9.78 5.61
C GLY A 119 -15.18 -11.11 6.34
N ASP A 120 -16.38 -11.53 6.70
CA ASP A 120 -16.67 -12.87 7.19
C ASP A 120 -17.08 -13.79 6.01
N LEU A 121 -16.69 -15.06 6.09
CA LEU A 121 -17.15 -16.14 5.22
C LEU A 121 -17.63 -17.31 6.08
N VAL A 122 -18.91 -17.65 5.94
CA VAL A 122 -19.60 -18.55 6.86
C VAL A 122 -20.23 -19.73 6.15
N ASN A 123 -20.00 -20.93 6.68
CA ASN A 123 -20.62 -22.17 6.21
C ASN A 123 -21.43 -22.85 7.33
N ALA A 124 -22.69 -23.18 7.07
CA ALA A 124 -23.55 -23.83 8.07
C ALA A 124 -23.40 -25.36 8.11
N TYR A 125 -22.66 -25.97 7.18
CA TYR A 125 -22.55 -27.42 7.02
C TYR A 125 -21.29 -27.99 7.66
N GLN A 126 -21.42 -29.16 8.29
CA GLN A 126 -20.29 -29.86 8.90
C GLN A 126 -19.50 -30.70 7.88
N GLY A 127 -20.19 -31.29 6.90
CA GLY A 127 -19.59 -32.03 5.80
C GLY A 127 -19.19 -31.10 4.66
N MET A 128 -17.88 -31.02 4.40
CA MET A 128 -17.27 -30.12 3.42
C MET A 128 -16.39 -30.88 2.41
N GLY A 129 -16.57 -32.19 2.26
CA GLY A 129 -15.81 -32.96 1.28
C GLY A 129 -16.21 -32.62 -0.17
N PRO A 130 -15.32 -32.73 -1.16
CA PRO A 130 -15.72 -32.66 -2.57
C PRO A 130 -16.88 -33.63 -2.86
N GLY A 131 -17.96 -33.12 -3.43
CA GLY A 131 -19.19 -33.88 -3.67
C GLY A 131 -20.19 -33.84 -2.50
N GLU A 132 -19.89 -33.07 -1.45
CA GLU A 132 -20.84 -32.69 -0.40
C GLU A 132 -21.27 -31.22 -0.58
N TYR A 133 -22.49 -30.90 -0.13
CA TYR A 133 -23.06 -29.58 -0.33
C TYR A 133 -22.28 -28.48 0.39
N GLY A 134 -21.68 -28.78 1.55
CA GLY A 134 -20.84 -27.82 2.27
C GLY A 134 -19.58 -27.42 1.48
N TYR A 135 -19.04 -28.28 0.61
CA TYR A 135 -17.93 -27.90 -0.27
C TYR A 135 -18.38 -26.92 -1.35
N GLN A 136 -19.55 -27.18 -1.96
CA GLN A 136 -20.17 -26.22 -2.88
C GLN A 136 -20.43 -24.88 -2.21
N VAL A 137 -20.89 -24.87 -0.95
CA VAL A 137 -21.07 -23.61 -0.19
C VAL A 137 -19.73 -22.89 -0.03
N ASN A 138 -18.63 -23.57 0.29
CA ASN A 138 -17.32 -22.91 0.32
C ASN A 138 -16.96 -22.27 -1.03
N LEU A 139 -17.18 -22.98 -2.15
CA LEU A 139 -16.95 -22.43 -3.48
C LEU A 139 -17.84 -21.21 -3.77
N HIS A 140 -19.12 -21.27 -3.40
CA HIS A 140 -20.09 -20.20 -3.61
C HIS A 140 -19.75 -18.95 -2.78
N GLU A 141 -19.54 -19.10 -1.47
CA GLU A 141 -19.27 -17.97 -0.58
C GLU A 141 -17.90 -17.35 -0.84
N LEU A 142 -16.91 -18.13 -1.28
CA LEU A 142 -15.67 -17.59 -1.81
C LEU A 142 -15.92 -16.71 -3.04
N GLY A 143 -16.88 -17.05 -3.89
CA GLY A 143 -17.24 -16.25 -5.06
C GLY A 143 -17.69 -14.85 -4.64
N HIS A 144 -18.57 -14.76 -3.65
CA HIS A 144 -18.96 -13.48 -3.05
C HIS A 144 -17.78 -12.73 -2.44
N ALA A 145 -16.96 -13.42 -1.63
CA ALA A 145 -15.77 -12.85 -1.02
C ALA A 145 -14.71 -12.42 -2.04
N MET A 146 -14.85 -12.80 -3.32
CA MET A 146 -14.01 -12.36 -4.44
C MET A 146 -14.69 -11.34 -5.36
N GLY A 147 -15.92 -10.91 -5.07
CA GLY A 147 -16.65 -9.90 -5.83
C GLY A 147 -17.63 -10.46 -6.86
N LEU A 148 -18.02 -11.74 -6.76
CA LEU A 148 -19.03 -12.33 -7.64
C LEU A 148 -20.45 -12.18 -7.08
N ALA A 149 -21.40 -11.85 -7.95
CA ALA A 149 -22.81 -11.72 -7.63
C ALA A 149 -23.60 -12.99 -7.95
N HIS A 150 -24.78 -13.12 -7.34
CA HIS A 150 -25.75 -14.09 -7.83
C HIS A 150 -26.20 -13.72 -9.25
N PRO A 151 -26.41 -14.72 -10.12
CA PRO A 151 -26.81 -14.48 -11.51
C PRO A 151 -28.26 -14.00 -11.66
N HIS A 152 -29.07 -13.99 -10.61
CA HIS A 152 -30.49 -13.62 -10.67
C HIS A 152 -30.84 -12.39 -9.82
N ASP A 153 -29.84 -11.78 -9.19
CA ASP A 153 -29.99 -10.55 -8.42
C ASP A 153 -29.44 -9.35 -9.19
N GLY A 154 -29.84 -8.14 -8.79
CA GLY A 154 -29.31 -6.89 -9.34
C GLY A 154 -29.90 -6.44 -10.69
N GLU A 155 -29.23 -5.49 -11.34
CA GLU A 155 -29.72 -4.89 -12.60
C GLU A 155 -29.41 -5.74 -13.84
N ILE A 156 -28.44 -6.65 -13.76
CA ILE A 156 -28.00 -7.53 -14.85
C ILE A 156 -28.10 -8.97 -14.37
N THR A 157 -28.94 -9.77 -15.02
CA THR A 157 -29.20 -11.17 -14.62
C THR A 157 -28.91 -12.12 -15.77
N LEU A 158 -28.68 -13.40 -15.48
CA LEU A 158 -28.61 -14.44 -16.50
C LEU A 158 -30.02 -14.74 -17.02
N ALA A 159 -30.12 -14.91 -18.34
CA ALA A 159 -31.30 -15.51 -18.93
C ALA A 159 -31.49 -16.94 -18.38
N SER A 160 -32.74 -17.36 -18.18
CA SER A 160 -33.10 -18.59 -17.44
C SER A 160 -32.41 -19.88 -17.92
N GLY A 161 -32.06 -20.00 -19.20
CA GLY A 161 -31.32 -21.15 -19.74
C GLY A 161 -29.83 -21.19 -19.37
N TYR A 162 -29.31 -20.11 -18.79
CA TYR A 162 -27.91 -19.94 -18.42
C TYR A 162 -27.69 -19.91 -16.91
N ASP A 163 -28.72 -19.62 -16.12
CA ASP A 163 -28.69 -19.68 -14.65
C ASP A 163 -28.75 -21.14 -14.16
N THR A 164 -27.61 -21.83 -14.28
CA THR A 164 -27.47 -23.26 -13.96
C THR A 164 -26.16 -23.54 -13.22
N GLN A 165 -26.16 -24.59 -12.40
CA GLN A 165 -25.00 -25.00 -11.61
C GLN A 165 -23.77 -25.38 -12.46
N THR A 166 -23.98 -25.73 -13.75
CA THR A 166 -22.88 -26.00 -14.69
C THR A 166 -22.17 -24.72 -15.13
N ASN A 167 -22.90 -23.62 -15.24
CA ASN A 167 -22.33 -22.35 -15.67
C ASN A 167 -21.71 -21.58 -14.51
N THR A 168 -22.32 -21.64 -13.33
CA THR A 168 -21.84 -20.87 -12.17
C THR A 168 -22.19 -21.56 -10.86
N VAL A 169 -21.26 -21.54 -9.89
CA VAL A 169 -21.54 -21.95 -8.50
C VAL A 169 -22.39 -20.91 -7.76
N MET A 170 -22.49 -19.68 -8.28
CA MET A 170 -23.24 -18.57 -7.70
C MET A 170 -24.76 -18.70 -7.88
N THR A 171 -25.25 -19.69 -8.62
CA THR A 171 -26.69 -19.92 -8.77
C THR A 171 -27.32 -20.57 -7.53
N TYR A 172 -28.61 -20.29 -7.32
CA TYR A 172 -29.47 -21.05 -6.39
C TYR A 172 -30.23 -22.17 -7.08
N ASN A 173 -30.07 -22.32 -8.40
CA ASN A 173 -30.71 -23.39 -9.14
C ASN A 173 -30.02 -24.74 -8.85
N ASN A 174 -30.59 -25.49 -7.91
CA ASN A 174 -30.11 -26.78 -7.40
C ASN A 174 -30.34 -27.96 -8.37
N GLU A 175 -30.17 -27.77 -9.68
CA GLU A 175 -30.34 -28.83 -10.68
C GLU A 175 -29.29 -29.95 -10.56
N ASN A 176 -28.09 -29.63 -10.06
CA ASN A 176 -27.04 -30.61 -9.76
C ASN A 176 -26.24 -30.19 -8.52
N PRO A 177 -26.78 -30.39 -7.30
CA PRO A 177 -26.11 -29.97 -6.08
C PRO A 177 -24.82 -30.79 -5.88
N ASN A 178 -23.87 -30.20 -5.14
CA ASN A 178 -22.53 -30.71 -4.81
C ASN A 178 -21.46 -30.47 -5.88
N ALA A 179 -21.41 -29.26 -6.45
CA ALA A 179 -20.32 -28.84 -7.31
C ALA A 179 -18.95 -29.01 -6.63
N THR A 180 -17.97 -29.51 -7.38
CA THR A 180 -16.56 -29.67 -6.93
C THR A 180 -15.61 -28.75 -7.66
N GLU A 181 -16.09 -28.03 -8.66
CA GLU A 181 -15.31 -27.16 -9.53
C GLU A 181 -16.11 -25.89 -9.81
N LEU A 182 -15.40 -24.83 -10.17
CA LEU A 182 -16.00 -23.58 -10.63
C LEU A 182 -16.62 -23.76 -12.03
N GLY A 183 -17.78 -23.14 -12.24
CA GLY A 183 -18.44 -23.11 -13.53
C GLY A 183 -17.73 -22.21 -14.53
N SER A 184 -18.04 -22.38 -15.82
CA SER A 184 -17.34 -21.62 -16.88
C SER A 184 -17.53 -20.10 -16.79
N PHE A 185 -18.64 -19.62 -16.21
CA PHE A 185 -18.87 -18.19 -16.01
C PHE A 185 -18.17 -17.66 -14.76
N ASP A 186 -18.01 -18.47 -13.71
CA ASP A 186 -17.20 -18.09 -12.54
C ASP A 186 -15.75 -17.85 -12.99
N VAL A 187 -15.19 -18.78 -13.76
CA VAL A 187 -13.83 -18.68 -14.30
C VAL A 187 -13.67 -17.42 -15.14
N GLN A 188 -14.60 -17.14 -16.06
CA GLN A 188 -14.54 -15.95 -16.91
C GLN A 188 -14.68 -14.66 -16.09
N ALA A 189 -15.52 -14.63 -15.06
CA ALA A 189 -15.69 -13.47 -14.19
C ALA A 189 -14.43 -13.23 -13.34
N LEU A 190 -13.84 -14.27 -12.75
CA LEU A 190 -12.60 -14.16 -11.98
C LEU A 190 -11.43 -13.74 -12.87
N GLN A 191 -11.31 -14.29 -14.07
CA GLN A 191 -10.27 -13.90 -15.02
C GLN A 191 -10.45 -12.48 -15.53
N HIS A 192 -11.70 -12.02 -15.66
CA HIS A 192 -11.98 -10.61 -15.91
C HIS A 192 -11.45 -9.75 -14.76
N LEU A 193 -11.82 -10.06 -13.52
CA LEU A 193 -11.44 -9.26 -12.36
C LEU A 193 -9.93 -9.28 -12.06
N TYR A 194 -9.29 -10.44 -12.07
CA TYR A 194 -7.94 -10.64 -11.52
C TYR A 194 -6.91 -11.20 -12.51
N GLY A 195 -7.32 -11.45 -13.77
CA GLY A 195 -6.48 -12.10 -14.77
C GLY A 195 -6.45 -13.62 -14.62
N ASP A 196 -5.70 -14.31 -15.47
CA ASP A 196 -5.52 -15.77 -15.40
C ASP A 196 -4.40 -16.16 -14.42
N ALA A 197 -4.30 -17.46 -14.11
CA ALA A 197 -3.31 -18.01 -13.19
C ALA A 197 -1.85 -17.74 -13.60
N GLY A 198 -1.58 -17.50 -14.90
CA GLY A 198 -0.24 -17.17 -15.40
C GLY A 198 0.25 -15.79 -14.98
N ARG A 199 -0.61 -14.94 -14.39
CA ARG A 199 -0.21 -13.62 -13.87
C ARG A 199 0.83 -13.68 -12.75
N PHE A 200 0.92 -14.80 -12.04
CA PHE A 200 1.93 -15.02 -10.99
C PHE A 200 3.18 -15.76 -11.49
N ASP A 201 3.34 -15.97 -12.80
CA ASP A 201 4.51 -16.64 -13.35
C ASP A 201 5.81 -15.93 -12.92
N GLY A 202 6.65 -16.67 -12.18
CA GLY A 202 7.93 -16.17 -11.66
C GLY A 202 7.85 -15.38 -10.34
N TRP A 203 6.65 -15.18 -9.79
CA TRP A 203 6.45 -14.58 -8.48
C TRP A 203 6.71 -15.59 -7.36
N THR A 204 7.04 -15.08 -6.18
CA THR A 204 7.00 -15.88 -4.95
C THR A 204 6.21 -15.14 -3.88
N VAL A 205 5.28 -15.85 -3.23
CA VAL A 205 4.46 -15.34 -2.12
C VAL A 205 4.67 -16.24 -0.91
N SER A 206 4.84 -15.65 0.28
CA SER A 206 5.01 -16.39 1.54
C SER A 206 4.53 -15.57 2.73
N VAL A 207 4.18 -16.23 3.83
CA VAL A 207 3.85 -15.59 5.11
C VAL A 207 4.74 -16.13 6.21
N ASP A 208 5.23 -15.26 7.08
CA ASP A 208 6.03 -15.65 8.25
C ASP A 208 5.16 -15.87 9.51
N ALA A 209 5.77 -16.34 10.60
CA ALA A 209 5.04 -16.65 11.84
C ALA A 209 4.43 -15.42 12.54
N GLY A 210 4.79 -14.20 12.10
CA GLY A 210 4.22 -12.94 12.58
C GLY A 210 3.20 -12.34 11.61
N ASP A 211 2.62 -13.15 10.73
CA ASP A 211 1.65 -12.75 9.70
C ASP A 211 2.19 -11.72 8.70
N VAL A 212 3.53 -11.60 8.56
CA VAL A 212 4.10 -10.71 7.55
C VAL A 212 4.10 -11.41 6.19
N VAL A 213 3.34 -10.85 5.27
CA VAL A 213 3.27 -11.32 3.88
C VAL A 213 4.50 -10.81 3.13
N THR A 214 5.11 -11.67 2.31
CA THR A 214 6.20 -11.28 1.41
C THR A 214 5.80 -11.63 -0.02
N ILE A 215 5.81 -10.63 -0.88
CA ILE A 215 5.50 -10.73 -2.31
C ILE A 215 6.75 -10.32 -3.08
N THR A 216 7.20 -11.16 -3.99
CA THR A 216 8.36 -10.88 -4.83
C THR A 216 7.99 -11.04 -6.28
N GLY A 217 8.07 -9.94 -7.04
CA GLY A 217 7.83 -9.85 -8.48
C GLY A 217 8.99 -10.39 -9.30
N THR A 218 9.12 -9.91 -10.54
CA THR A 218 10.02 -10.44 -11.56
C THR A 218 11.01 -9.40 -12.05
N GLN A 219 11.57 -9.52 -13.26
CA GLN A 219 12.43 -8.47 -13.85
C GLN A 219 11.64 -7.60 -14.85
N ALA A 220 10.33 -7.76 -14.90
CA ALA A 220 9.43 -7.01 -15.77
C ALA A 220 8.61 -6.04 -14.91
N GLY A 221 8.28 -4.88 -15.48
CA GLY A 221 7.44 -3.88 -14.82
C GLY A 221 6.05 -4.42 -14.49
N GLN A 222 5.65 -4.29 -13.23
CA GLN A 222 4.50 -4.94 -12.62
C GLN A 222 3.76 -4.00 -11.67
N THR A 223 2.45 -4.21 -11.57
CA THR A 223 1.63 -3.62 -10.52
C THR A 223 1.48 -4.64 -9.39
N ILE A 224 1.88 -4.27 -8.17
CA ILE A 224 1.84 -5.14 -7.00
C ILE A 224 1.13 -4.43 -5.85
N LEU A 225 0.17 -5.12 -5.25
CA LEU A 225 -0.63 -4.63 -4.14
C LEU A 225 -0.30 -5.44 -2.89
N ALA A 226 -0.12 -4.74 -1.77
CA ALA A 226 -0.07 -5.36 -0.46
C ALA A 226 -1.45 -5.87 -0.01
N THR A 227 -1.40 -6.71 1.02
CA THR A 227 -2.56 -7.27 1.71
C THR A 227 -3.02 -6.34 2.84
N ASP A 228 -3.97 -6.77 3.66
CA ASP A 228 -4.34 -6.09 4.92
C ASP A 228 -3.32 -6.28 6.06
N GLN A 229 -2.32 -7.14 5.85
CA GLN A 229 -1.24 -7.35 6.78
C GLN A 229 -0.03 -6.50 6.41
N THR A 230 0.87 -6.35 7.38
CA THR A 230 2.23 -5.89 7.08
C THR A 230 2.83 -6.73 5.96
N THR A 231 3.19 -6.09 4.87
CA THR A 231 3.61 -6.71 3.62
C THR A 231 5.00 -6.21 3.23
N ARG A 232 5.83 -7.13 2.74
CA ARG A 232 7.13 -6.83 2.10
C ARG A 232 7.00 -7.08 0.61
N ILE A 233 7.13 -6.04 -0.20
CA ILE A 233 7.06 -6.14 -1.65
C ILE A 233 8.42 -5.88 -2.28
N PHE A 234 8.85 -6.77 -3.16
CA PHE A 234 10.06 -6.62 -3.97
C PHE A 234 9.68 -6.63 -5.46
N GLY A 235 9.71 -5.48 -6.12
CA GLY A 235 9.51 -5.36 -7.58
C GLY A 235 10.63 -6.02 -8.38
N ARG A 236 11.86 -5.80 -7.91
CA ARG A 236 13.17 -6.25 -8.42
C ARG A 236 13.65 -5.47 -9.63
N GLY A 237 12.99 -5.55 -10.78
CA GLY A 237 13.48 -4.95 -12.03
C GLY A 237 12.34 -4.58 -12.97
N GLY A 238 12.55 -3.62 -13.86
CA GLY A 238 11.48 -3.05 -14.68
C GLY A 238 10.78 -1.90 -13.98
N ASP A 239 9.89 -1.20 -14.67
CA ASP A 239 9.18 -0.05 -14.10
C ASP A 239 7.94 -0.54 -13.35
N ASP A 240 8.03 -0.60 -12.02
CA ASP A 240 7.01 -1.20 -11.14
C ASP A 240 6.10 -0.14 -10.48
N MET A 241 4.87 -0.54 -10.17
CA MET A 241 3.95 0.21 -9.30
C MET A 241 3.62 -0.64 -8.06
N LEU A 242 4.10 -0.21 -6.89
CA LEU A 242 3.92 -0.91 -5.61
C LEU A 242 2.99 -0.09 -4.70
N LEU A 243 1.91 -0.71 -4.20
CA LEU A 243 0.94 -0.09 -3.30
C LEU A 243 0.91 -0.84 -1.95
N GLY A 244 1.23 -0.16 -0.84
CA GLY A 244 1.21 -0.72 0.52
C GLY A 244 -0.20 -0.76 1.15
N ARG A 245 -1.03 0.23 0.84
CA ARG A 245 -2.42 0.33 1.32
C ARG A 245 -2.53 0.58 2.81
N GLU A 246 -2.69 -0.45 3.63
CA GLU A 246 -2.82 -0.36 5.08
C GLU A 246 -1.79 -1.26 5.76
N ALA A 247 -1.45 -0.93 7.01
CA ALA A 247 -0.41 -1.58 7.83
C ALA A 247 0.99 -0.99 7.60
N ASN A 248 2.03 -1.59 8.22
CA ASN A 248 3.37 -0.99 8.23
C ASN A 248 4.26 -1.70 7.21
N ASP A 249 4.20 -1.28 5.95
CA ASP A 249 4.76 -2.03 4.83
C ASP A 249 6.22 -1.72 4.54
N ARG A 250 6.83 -2.58 3.73
CA ARG A 250 8.16 -2.35 3.16
C ARG A 250 8.13 -2.59 1.67
N LEU A 251 8.27 -1.52 0.88
CA LEU A 251 8.22 -1.59 -0.58
C LEU A 251 9.61 -1.32 -1.15
N PHE A 252 10.07 -2.21 -2.03
CA PHE A 252 11.37 -2.14 -2.69
C PHE A 252 11.15 -2.21 -4.21
N GLY A 253 11.35 -1.11 -4.93
CA GLY A 253 11.21 -1.05 -6.39
C GLY A 253 12.25 -1.92 -7.09
N GLY A 254 13.52 -1.65 -6.82
CA GLY A 254 14.63 -2.44 -7.31
C GLY A 254 15.39 -1.68 -8.39
N GLY A 255 15.10 -1.90 -9.67
CA GLY A 255 15.70 -1.12 -10.74
C GLY A 255 14.73 -0.92 -11.88
N GLY A 256 14.69 0.28 -12.45
CA GLY A 256 13.61 0.74 -13.30
C GLY A 256 13.15 2.11 -12.84
N HIS A 257 12.06 2.59 -13.40
CA HIS A 257 11.38 3.82 -12.96
C HIS A 257 10.16 3.45 -12.15
N ASP A 258 10.34 3.32 -10.84
CA ASP A 258 9.34 2.73 -9.96
C ASP A 258 8.44 3.80 -9.33
N THR A 259 7.18 3.45 -9.08
CA THR A 259 6.23 4.22 -8.28
C THR A 259 5.86 3.43 -7.04
N LEU A 260 6.24 3.93 -5.87
CA LEU A 260 5.97 3.31 -4.57
C LEU A 260 5.04 4.22 -3.77
N ILE A 261 3.88 3.67 -3.36
CA ILE A 261 2.89 4.37 -2.54
C ILE A 261 2.73 3.57 -1.25
N GLY A 262 3.10 4.17 -0.12
CA GLY A 262 3.00 3.53 1.21
C GLY A 262 1.55 3.28 1.61
N GLY A 263 0.74 4.33 1.66
CA GLY A 263 -0.61 4.26 2.21
C GLY A 263 -0.61 4.53 3.71
N LEU A 264 -1.61 4.00 4.42
CA LEU A 264 -1.77 4.17 5.87
C LEU A 264 -0.83 3.25 6.64
N GLY A 265 -0.28 3.78 7.75
CA GLY A 265 0.69 3.09 8.58
C GLY A 265 2.12 3.60 8.38
N ASN A 266 3.03 3.09 9.21
CA ASN A 266 4.42 3.52 9.20
C ASN A 266 5.22 2.68 8.19
N ASP A 267 5.35 3.20 6.98
CA ASP A 267 5.93 2.48 5.86
C ASP A 267 7.42 2.71 5.70
N ARG A 268 8.05 1.82 4.94
CA ARG A 268 9.41 2.00 4.43
C ARG A 268 9.45 1.81 2.93
N LEU A 269 9.79 2.86 2.19
CA LEU A 269 9.87 2.82 0.73
C LEU A 269 11.32 3.00 0.28
N ARG A 270 11.73 2.15 -0.66
CA ARG A 270 13.03 2.25 -1.32
C ARG A 270 12.87 2.06 -2.82
N GLY A 271 13.14 3.11 -3.59
CA GLY A 271 13.06 3.10 -5.05
C GLY A 271 14.11 2.17 -5.65
N GLY A 272 15.36 2.61 -5.66
CA GLY A 272 16.47 1.82 -6.17
C GLY A 272 17.05 2.45 -7.43
N GLY A 273 17.45 1.62 -8.38
CA GLY A 273 18.13 2.11 -9.56
C GLY A 273 17.18 2.72 -10.58
N GLY A 274 17.17 4.03 -10.73
CA GLY A 274 16.42 4.74 -11.76
C GLY A 274 15.68 5.91 -11.14
N ARG A 275 14.95 6.68 -11.96
CA ARG A 275 14.11 7.78 -11.45
C ARG A 275 12.83 7.22 -10.86
N ASP A 276 12.71 7.32 -9.55
CA ASP A 276 11.61 6.76 -8.78
C ASP A 276 10.71 7.86 -8.20
N LEU A 277 9.46 7.49 -7.95
CA LEU A 277 8.46 8.28 -7.24
C LEU A 277 8.06 7.54 -5.96
N LEU A 278 8.41 8.10 -4.80
CA LEU A 278 8.08 7.56 -3.49
C LEU A 278 7.08 8.50 -2.82
N ILE A 279 5.90 7.98 -2.50
CA ILE A 279 4.80 8.73 -1.89
C ILE A 279 4.39 8.05 -0.60
N GLY A 280 4.49 8.82 0.48
CA GLY A 280 3.93 8.51 1.78
C GLY A 280 2.50 8.99 2.01
N ASP A 281 2.03 8.86 3.25
CA ASP A 281 0.72 9.35 3.66
C ASP A 281 0.77 10.08 5.03
N SER A 282 -0.18 9.82 5.92
CA SER A 282 -0.39 10.64 7.12
C SER A 282 0.43 10.24 8.34
N ASP A 283 1.11 9.09 8.28
CA ASP A 283 1.83 8.47 9.39
C ASP A 283 3.35 8.59 9.21
N GLN A 284 4.11 8.32 10.28
CA GLN A 284 5.57 8.48 10.28
C GLN A 284 6.25 7.38 9.47
N SER A 285 7.04 7.77 8.48
CA SER A 285 7.65 6.79 7.58
C SER A 285 9.09 7.15 7.17
N ASP A 286 9.83 6.12 6.74
CA ASP A 286 11.21 6.26 6.25
C ASP A 286 11.26 6.02 4.73
N TYR A 287 11.73 7.01 3.96
CA TYR A 287 11.74 6.97 2.49
C TYR A 287 13.15 7.19 1.93
N SER A 288 13.53 6.41 0.90
CA SER A 288 14.84 6.56 0.27
C SER A 288 14.86 6.32 -1.25
N GLY A 289 15.28 7.34 -2.01
CA GLY A 289 15.54 7.30 -3.46
C GLY A 289 16.91 6.71 -3.81
N THR A 290 17.24 5.51 -3.32
CA THR A 290 18.63 5.03 -3.41
C THR A 290 19.11 4.84 -4.85
N GLY A 291 19.88 5.75 -5.43
CA GLY A 291 20.35 5.59 -6.80
C GLY A 291 21.37 6.66 -7.18
N SER A 292 21.57 6.86 -8.47
CA SER A 292 22.28 8.04 -9.01
C SER A 292 21.38 8.87 -9.93
N ALA A 293 20.09 8.54 -9.96
CA ALA A 293 19.10 9.19 -10.79
C ALA A 293 18.36 10.23 -9.96
N ARG A 294 17.63 11.11 -10.64
CA ARG A 294 16.82 12.12 -9.99
C ARG A 294 15.52 11.51 -9.49
N ASP A 295 15.32 11.46 -8.19
CA ASP A 295 14.15 10.91 -7.54
C ASP A 295 13.19 11.98 -7.01
N ARG A 296 11.95 11.56 -6.76
CA ARG A 296 10.94 12.40 -6.11
C ARG A 296 10.37 11.68 -4.90
N LEU A 297 10.61 12.25 -3.72
CA LEU A 297 10.15 11.75 -2.43
C LEU A 297 9.12 12.72 -1.85
N VAL A 298 7.98 12.20 -1.42
CA VAL A 298 6.89 12.96 -0.80
C VAL A 298 6.51 12.29 0.52
N GLY A 299 6.77 12.94 1.66
CA GLY A 299 6.52 12.42 3.01
C GLY A 299 5.03 12.31 3.35
N GLY A 300 4.33 13.46 3.41
CA GLY A 300 2.88 13.48 3.59
C GLY A 300 2.45 14.34 4.78
N ARG A 301 1.66 13.81 5.71
CA ARG A 301 1.27 14.57 6.93
C ARG A 301 1.99 14.09 8.20
N GLY A 302 2.74 13.00 8.09
CA GLY A 302 3.45 12.35 9.18
C GLY A 302 4.72 13.08 9.59
N THR A 303 5.50 12.52 10.51
CA THR A 303 6.87 12.99 10.77
C THR A 303 7.81 12.05 10.05
N ASP A 304 8.33 12.48 8.90
CA ASP A 304 8.97 11.61 7.94
C ASP A 304 10.48 11.78 7.91
N THR A 305 11.17 10.74 7.45
CA THR A 305 12.59 10.82 7.12
C THR A 305 12.79 10.53 5.64
N LEU A 306 13.30 11.50 4.90
CA LEU A 306 13.52 11.45 3.45
C LEU A 306 15.02 11.46 3.14
N TYR A 307 15.48 10.49 2.34
CA TYR A 307 16.84 10.41 1.82
C TYR A 307 16.82 10.42 0.28
N GLY A 308 17.30 11.50 -0.34
CA GLY A 308 17.44 11.63 -1.80
C GLY A 308 18.45 10.64 -2.33
N GLY A 309 19.67 10.66 -1.81
CA GLY A 309 20.71 9.69 -2.18
C GLY A 309 21.76 10.34 -3.07
N SER A 310 21.90 9.89 -4.32
CA SER A 310 22.71 10.60 -5.30
C SER A 310 21.84 10.93 -6.49
N GLY A 311 22.03 12.10 -7.10
CA GLY A 311 21.11 12.60 -8.11
C GLY A 311 20.76 14.05 -7.84
N ASN A 312 19.87 14.62 -8.64
CA ASN A 312 19.35 15.96 -8.39
C ASN A 312 17.90 15.81 -7.93
N ASP A 313 17.71 15.53 -6.65
CA ASP A 313 16.47 14.99 -6.10
C ASP A 313 15.48 16.08 -5.70
N LEU A 314 14.21 15.68 -5.59
CA LEU A 314 13.15 16.53 -5.04
C LEU A 314 12.55 15.84 -3.83
N LEU A 315 12.77 16.42 -2.65
CA LEU A 315 12.20 15.96 -1.39
C LEU A 315 11.14 16.96 -0.92
N VAL A 316 9.96 16.46 -0.57
CA VAL A 316 8.84 17.27 -0.08
C VAL A 316 8.27 16.64 1.19
N GLY A 317 8.47 17.27 2.34
CA GLY A 317 7.93 16.80 3.64
C GLY A 317 6.41 16.98 3.74
N ASN A 318 5.91 18.13 3.28
CA ASN A 318 4.52 18.63 3.33
C ASN A 318 4.07 19.08 4.72
N GLY A 319 3.79 18.18 5.66
CA GLY A 319 3.41 18.55 7.01
C GLY A 319 3.93 17.52 7.99
N GLY A 320 4.44 17.94 9.13
CA GLY A 320 5.21 17.00 9.93
C GLY A 320 6.26 17.69 10.77
N GLY A 321 7.27 16.95 11.19
CA GLY A 321 8.50 17.52 11.69
C GLY A 321 9.65 16.75 11.06
N ASP A 322 9.90 17.04 9.79
CA ASP A 322 10.51 16.10 8.86
C ASP A 322 12.04 16.19 8.90
N ARG A 323 12.70 15.09 8.57
CA ARG A 323 14.16 15.03 8.39
C ARG A 323 14.46 14.73 6.94
N MET A 324 15.12 15.66 6.27
CA MET A 324 15.33 15.61 4.84
C MET A 324 16.82 15.70 4.54
N PHE A 325 17.34 14.72 3.82
CA PHE A 325 18.73 14.63 3.42
C PHE A 325 18.77 14.48 1.90
N GLY A 326 19.22 15.51 1.18
CA GLY A 326 19.35 15.48 -0.28
C GLY A 326 20.39 14.45 -0.71
N GLY A 327 21.61 14.60 -0.23
CA GLY A 327 22.70 13.65 -0.48
C GLY A 327 23.70 14.26 -1.44
N ALA A 328 23.94 13.65 -2.60
CA ALA A 328 24.92 14.16 -3.56
C ALA A 328 24.25 14.60 -4.87
N GLY A 329 24.53 15.81 -5.31
CA GLY A 329 23.97 16.45 -6.50
C GLY A 329 23.14 17.68 -6.12
N ASN A 330 22.55 18.35 -7.10
CA ASN A 330 21.84 19.61 -6.84
C ASN A 330 20.39 19.31 -6.47
N ASP A 331 20.11 19.32 -5.18
CA ASP A 331 18.85 18.88 -4.60
C ASP A 331 17.87 20.03 -4.33
N GLU A 332 16.59 19.69 -4.30
CA GLU A 332 15.53 20.59 -3.88
C GLU A 332 14.75 19.99 -2.71
N LEU A 333 14.86 20.62 -1.54
CA LEU A 333 14.19 20.20 -0.31
C LEU A 333 13.13 21.22 0.08
N ARG A 334 11.91 20.74 0.33
CA ARG A 334 10.77 21.53 0.82
C ARG A 334 10.19 20.89 2.08
N GLY A 335 10.47 21.47 3.25
CA GLY A 335 9.98 20.99 4.56
C GLY A 335 8.45 21.01 4.63
N GLY A 336 7.87 22.20 4.54
CA GLY A 336 6.41 22.36 4.47
C GLY A 336 5.87 22.96 5.76
N ARG A 337 5.04 22.23 6.51
CA ARG A 337 4.52 22.70 7.80
C ARG A 337 5.17 21.92 8.94
N GLY A 338 5.42 22.62 10.03
CA GLY A 338 5.95 22.06 11.26
C GLY A 338 7.46 22.28 11.34
N ARG A 339 8.16 21.57 12.23
CA ARG A 339 9.57 21.86 12.46
C ARG A 339 10.42 20.87 11.69
N ASP A 340 11.09 21.34 10.65
CA ASP A 340 11.82 20.48 9.73
C ASP A 340 13.34 20.63 9.90
N TRP A 341 14.06 19.56 9.57
CA TRP A 341 15.52 19.50 9.51
C TRP A 341 15.94 19.16 8.09
N LEU A 342 16.56 20.13 7.41
CA LEU A 342 16.95 20.01 6.00
C LEU A 342 18.46 20.03 5.88
N SER A 343 19.03 19.01 5.26
CA SER A 343 20.43 18.95 4.85
C SER A 343 20.46 18.73 3.35
N GLY A 344 21.00 19.69 2.60
CA GLY A 344 21.19 19.58 1.16
C GLY A 344 22.18 18.45 0.84
N GLY A 345 23.44 18.64 1.22
CA GLY A 345 24.49 17.63 1.10
C GLY A 345 25.60 18.15 0.19
N ASP A 346 26.18 17.28 -0.64
CA ASP A 346 27.12 17.71 -1.68
C ASP A 346 26.33 18.31 -2.85
N GLY A 347 26.67 19.49 -3.34
CA GLY A 347 26.01 20.11 -4.50
C GLY A 347 25.62 21.56 -4.27
N ALA A 348 24.92 22.15 -5.24
CA ALA A 348 24.28 23.46 -5.10
C ALA A 348 22.78 23.28 -4.87
N ASP A 349 22.37 23.33 -3.61
CA ASP A 349 21.05 22.92 -3.16
C ASP A 349 20.08 24.08 -2.97
N ARG A 350 18.79 23.77 -3.10
CA ARG A 350 17.69 24.71 -2.84
C ARG A 350 16.84 24.22 -1.69
N LEU A 351 16.92 24.91 -0.56
CA LEU A 351 16.27 24.54 0.68
C LEU A 351 15.12 25.52 0.99
N THR A 352 13.92 24.98 1.23
CA THR A 352 12.73 25.73 1.65
C THR A 352 12.20 25.10 2.94
N GLY A 353 12.27 25.82 4.06
CA GLY A 353 11.79 25.32 5.36
C GLY A 353 10.26 25.25 5.41
N GLY A 354 9.62 26.35 5.03
CA GLY A 354 8.18 26.52 5.07
C GLY A 354 7.70 27.16 6.36
N GLY A 355 6.60 26.67 6.90
CA GLY A 355 5.98 27.20 8.11
C GLY A 355 6.43 26.44 9.35
N GLY A 356 7.29 27.05 10.16
CA GLY A 356 7.75 26.41 11.38
C GLY A 356 8.95 27.09 12.01
N ARG A 357 9.80 26.27 12.65
CA ARG A 357 11.06 26.70 13.27
C ARG A 357 12.16 25.78 12.76
N ASP A 358 12.56 25.99 11.52
CA ASP A 358 13.28 24.98 10.76
C ASP A 358 14.78 25.06 11.01
N VAL A 359 15.46 23.95 10.75
CA VAL A 359 16.91 23.83 10.92
C VAL A 359 17.54 23.40 9.60
N PHE A 360 18.36 24.28 9.05
CA PHE A 360 19.15 24.02 7.84
C PHE A 360 20.55 23.57 8.26
N ILE A 361 20.90 22.32 7.98
CA ILE A 361 22.10 21.66 8.48
C ILE A 361 23.15 21.59 7.37
N PHE A 362 24.38 21.98 7.70
CA PHE A 362 25.53 21.90 6.80
C PHE A 362 26.62 21.09 7.49
N THR A 363 27.02 19.96 6.90
CA THR A 363 27.94 18.99 7.52
C THR A 363 29.29 18.84 6.81
N ASN A 364 29.33 19.28 5.58
CA ASN A 364 30.42 19.21 4.61
C ASN A 364 30.62 20.59 3.99
N ALA A 365 31.80 20.77 3.43
CA ALA A 365 32.27 22.02 2.86
C ALA A 365 32.36 21.85 1.35
N ASP A 366 31.26 22.10 0.62
CA ASP A 366 31.29 22.02 -0.84
C ASP A 366 31.89 23.28 -1.42
N ALA A 367 33.22 23.24 -1.50
CA ALA A 367 33.99 24.33 -2.07
C ALA A 367 33.49 24.62 -3.49
N TYR A 368 33.16 25.89 -3.74
CA TYR A 368 32.72 26.44 -5.04
C TYR A 368 31.27 26.17 -5.45
N GLU A 369 30.47 25.58 -4.57
CA GLU A 369 29.02 25.46 -4.74
C GLU A 369 28.32 26.34 -3.69
N THR A 370 27.11 26.79 -4.01
CA THR A 370 26.39 27.76 -3.17
C THR A 370 24.98 27.29 -2.99
N ASP A 371 24.69 26.92 -1.74
CA ASP A 371 23.34 26.56 -1.34
C ASP A 371 22.48 27.81 -1.19
N ARG A 372 21.18 27.61 -1.36
CA ARG A 372 20.19 28.67 -1.30
C ARG A 372 19.05 28.28 -0.37
N ILE A 373 18.93 29.01 0.74
CA ILE A 373 17.72 28.97 1.57
C ILE A 373 16.74 30.02 1.04
N THR A 374 15.52 29.60 0.72
CA THR A 374 14.57 30.44 -0.02
C THR A 374 13.60 31.25 0.83
N ASP A 375 13.44 30.90 2.10
CA ASP A 375 12.39 31.44 2.98
C ASP A 375 12.81 31.54 4.45
N PHE A 376 14.11 31.72 4.71
CA PHE A 376 14.66 31.81 6.07
C PHE A 376 13.98 32.91 6.89
N THR A 377 13.40 32.55 8.03
CA THR A 377 12.72 33.46 8.95
C THR A 377 13.62 33.80 10.14
N VAL A 378 14.15 35.03 10.13
CA VAL A 378 15.03 35.56 11.20
C VAL A 378 14.34 35.48 12.57
N GLY A 379 15.05 34.96 13.57
CA GLY A 379 14.56 34.76 14.93
C GLY A 379 13.65 33.54 15.13
N SER A 380 13.35 32.80 14.06
CA SER A 380 12.58 31.55 14.10
C SER A 380 13.43 30.35 13.68
N ASP A 381 13.98 30.42 12.47
CA ASP A 381 14.76 29.35 11.86
C ASP A 381 16.22 29.40 12.30
N ARG A 382 16.94 28.31 12.04
CA ARG A 382 18.35 28.18 12.42
C ARG A 382 19.19 27.55 11.33
N ILE A 383 20.43 28.03 11.22
CA ILE A 383 21.48 27.44 10.40
C ILE A 383 22.42 26.66 11.32
N ASP A 384 22.51 25.35 11.15
CA ASP A 384 23.39 24.48 11.92
C ASP A 384 24.75 24.34 11.22
N LEU A 385 25.77 24.92 11.86
CA LEU A 385 27.16 24.90 11.46
C LEU A 385 28.02 24.12 12.46
N SER A 386 27.41 23.34 13.36
CA SER A 386 28.10 22.63 14.44
C SER A 386 29.06 21.55 13.96
N ALA A 387 28.89 21.09 12.72
CA ALA A 387 29.83 20.18 12.06
C ALA A 387 31.15 20.87 11.66
N PHE A 388 31.16 22.20 11.54
CA PHE A 388 32.37 22.96 11.23
C PHE A 388 33.08 23.43 12.50
N SER A 389 34.37 23.78 12.38
CA SER A 389 35.13 24.42 13.46
C SER A 389 34.80 25.92 13.65
N ILE A 390 33.52 26.28 13.55
CA ILE A 390 33.01 27.65 13.70
C ILE A 390 32.43 27.77 15.11
N MET A 391 33.13 28.47 15.99
CA MET A 391 32.74 28.56 17.41
C MET A 391 31.70 29.66 17.70
N ASN A 392 31.57 30.63 16.80
CA ASN A 392 30.62 31.75 16.94
C ASN A 392 30.53 32.56 15.65
N MET A 393 29.52 33.43 15.62
CA MET A 393 29.17 34.30 14.49
C MET A 393 30.28 35.26 14.07
N SER A 394 31.26 35.60 14.92
CA SER A 394 32.34 36.54 14.53
C SER A 394 33.29 35.98 13.47
N SER A 395 33.21 34.68 13.21
CA SER A 395 33.96 34.01 12.15
C SER A 395 33.29 34.13 10.77
N LEU A 396 32.03 34.58 10.74
CA LEU A 396 31.21 34.66 9.54
C LEU A 396 31.28 36.06 8.92
N THR A 397 31.24 36.14 7.60
CA THR A 397 31.07 37.39 6.84
C THR A 397 29.66 37.43 6.26
N PHE A 398 29.05 38.61 6.28
CA PHE A 398 27.70 38.84 5.76
C PHE A 398 27.70 39.98 4.77
N ASP A 399 27.19 39.74 3.56
CA ASP A 399 26.89 40.75 2.57
C ASP A 399 25.36 40.91 2.45
N TYR A 400 24.86 42.06 2.90
CA TYR A 400 23.44 42.42 2.88
C TYR A 400 23.05 43.27 1.65
N THR A 401 23.79 43.15 0.54
CA THR A 401 23.49 43.95 -0.66
C THR A 401 22.26 43.43 -1.42
N GLY A 402 21.23 44.27 -1.52
CA GLY A 402 20.00 43.95 -2.27
C GLY A 402 18.91 43.33 -1.39
N SER A 403 18.14 42.39 -1.94
CA SER A 403 17.06 41.69 -1.23
C SER A 403 17.49 40.37 -0.60
N ASN A 404 18.73 39.94 -0.83
CA ASN A 404 19.27 38.66 -0.36
C ASN A 404 20.47 38.94 0.54
N THR A 405 20.78 38.00 1.42
CA THR A 405 21.99 38.02 2.25
C THR A 405 22.91 36.89 1.81
N ILE A 406 24.18 37.21 1.54
CA ILE A 406 25.22 36.20 1.33
C ILE A 406 25.98 36.01 2.64
N LEU A 407 25.93 34.80 3.17
CA LEU A 407 26.75 34.34 4.28
C LEU A 407 28.00 33.66 3.69
N SER A 408 29.18 34.02 4.18
CA SER A 408 30.42 33.36 3.78
C SER A 408 31.28 33.00 4.99
N TYR A 409 31.92 31.83 4.92
CA TYR A 409 32.96 31.42 5.85
C TYR A 409 34.20 30.97 5.07
N SER A 410 35.34 31.61 5.35
CA SER A 410 36.56 31.42 4.57
C SER A 410 36.32 31.65 3.06
N SER A 411 37.08 31.02 2.18
CA SER A 411 36.94 31.10 0.72
C SER A 411 36.18 29.92 0.10
N TRP A 412 35.54 29.07 0.90
CA TRP A 412 35.00 27.79 0.44
C TRP A 412 33.54 27.55 0.82
N PHE A 413 32.99 28.26 1.81
CA PHE A 413 31.58 28.16 2.15
C PHE A 413 30.86 29.47 1.79
N GLU A 414 29.84 29.35 0.95
CA GLU A 414 28.92 30.44 0.61
C GLU A 414 27.48 29.92 0.70
N LEU A 415 26.61 30.71 1.33
CA LEU A 415 25.19 30.42 1.48
C LEU A 415 24.37 31.67 1.14
N GLU A 416 23.43 31.53 0.21
CA GLU A 416 22.48 32.58 -0.12
C GLU A 416 21.19 32.44 0.69
N LEU A 417 20.84 33.48 1.44
CA LEU A 417 19.52 33.63 2.07
C LEU A 417 18.66 34.55 1.20
N THR A 418 17.69 33.96 0.50
CA THR A 418 16.81 34.70 -0.40
C THR A 418 15.81 35.54 0.38
N GLY A 419 15.63 36.80 0.01
CA GLY A 419 14.60 37.65 0.63
C GLY A 419 14.94 38.12 2.05
N VAL A 420 16.09 37.74 2.59
CA VAL A 420 16.57 38.17 3.90
C VAL A 420 17.43 39.42 3.73
N SER A 421 16.99 40.53 4.30
CA SER A 421 17.77 41.77 4.42
C SER A 421 17.93 42.24 5.86
N ASP A 422 17.23 41.60 6.80
CA ASP A 422 17.33 41.93 8.22
C ASP A 422 18.63 41.40 8.82
N PRO A 423 19.26 42.13 9.77
CA PRO A 423 20.49 41.67 10.41
C PRO A 423 20.27 40.35 11.15
N LEU A 424 21.14 39.38 10.89
CA LEU A 424 21.19 38.11 11.60
C LEU A 424 21.83 38.28 13.00
N SER A 425 21.58 37.32 13.86
CA SER A 425 22.04 37.28 15.25
C SER A 425 22.56 35.89 15.62
N ALA A 426 23.26 35.78 16.76
CA ALA A 426 23.78 34.49 17.21
C ALA A 426 22.69 33.44 17.49
N SER A 427 21.42 33.84 17.69
CA SER A 427 20.32 32.88 17.89
C SER A 427 19.80 32.23 16.60
N ASP A 428 20.19 32.76 15.44
CA ASP A 428 19.86 32.23 14.11
C ASP A 428 20.83 31.09 13.70
N PHE A 429 21.80 30.77 14.55
CA PHE A 429 22.84 29.78 14.26
C PHE A 429 22.97 28.75 15.39
N ILE A 430 23.46 27.56 15.02
CA ILE A 430 23.99 26.55 15.93
C ILE A 430 25.47 26.39 15.60
N PHE A 431 26.33 26.57 16.59
CA PHE A 431 27.79 26.50 16.46
C PHE A 431 28.35 25.27 17.22
N ALA A 432 29.61 24.94 16.97
CA ALA A 432 30.32 23.82 17.61
C ALA A 432 30.58 24.00 19.12
#